data_AF-A0A2G9R7J7-F1
#
_entry.id   AF-A0A2G9R7J7-F1
#
_cell.length_a   1.000
_cell.length_b   1.000
_cell.length_c   1.000
_cell.angle_alpha   90.00
_cell.angle_beta   90.00
_cell.angle_gamma   90.00
#
_symmetry.space_group_name_H-M   'P 1'
#
loop_
_entity.id
_entity.type
_entity.pdbx_description
1 polymer ?
#
loop_
_entity_poly.entity_id
_entity_poly.type
_entity_poly.pdbx_seq_one_letter_code
_entity_poly.pdbx_strand_id
1 'polypeptide(L)'
;MYFGKRKCFLFPFPTISEKHLQKLEEVDDNELNDNFVAQSKKFCDYIFQNAEVKGLKEVLTLTGAQLGDLATIYTEAISSSNVACMEDAVISLADKENKVAIQKAAQLYEERMKEVTLPTETLDNFLGKSQKCEAEARALFLKKSFKDKDQKFLIQFMEHLVNKKQEFIAKNEKKSREVCWAIIRKHSADFEKALPARKYMERGGYAKFKKDLKAIEDKYNKERGKGVKVGGLNL
;
A
#
# COMPACT_ATOMS: atom_id res chain seq x y z
N MET A 1 9.24 -37.26 15.20
CA MET A 1 7.84 -37.53 15.61
C MET A 1 6.95 -36.52 14.86
N TYR A 2 6.07 -36.95 13.94
CA TYR A 2 5.41 -36.06 12.95
C TYR A 2 4.29 -35.17 13.49
N PHE A 3 3.67 -35.51 14.63
CA PHE A 3 2.58 -34.74 15.25
C PHE A 3 3.03 -34.23 16.62
N GLY A 4 3.00 -32.91 16.83
CA GLY A 4 3.50 -32.25 18.04
C GLY A 4 2.61 -32.41 19.28
N LYS A 5 1.28 -32.52 19.09
CA LYS A 5 0.31 -32.82 20.16
C LYS A 5 -0.55 -34.00 19.73
N ARG A 6 -0.94 -34.84 20.68
CA ARG A 6 -1.77 -36.04 20.44
C ARG A 6 -2.85 -36.13 21.51
N LYS A 7 -4.08 -36.42 21.08
CA LYS A 7 -5.23 -36.64 21.95
C LYS A 7 -6.06 -37.76 21.36
N CYS A 8 -6.52 -38.69 22.21
CA CYS A 8 -7.40 -39.79 21.83
C CYS A 8 -8.77 -39.59 22.48
N PHE A 9 -9.84 -39.88 21.74
CA PHE A 9 -11.21 -39.90 22.20
C PHE A 9 -11.82 -41.27 21.87
N LEU A 10 -12.47 -41.88 22.85
CA LEU A 10 -13.23 -43.11 22.66
C LEU A 10 -14.70 -42.75 22.63
N PHE A 11 -15.43 -43.27 21.65
CA PHE A 11 -16.86 -43.02 21.47
C PHE A 11 -17.63 -44.32 21.73
N PRO A 12 -18.62 -44.31 22.64
CA PRO A 12 -19.58 -45.40 22.76
C PRO A 12 -20.36 -45.60 21.46
N PHE A 13 -21.00 -46.76 21.30
CA PHE A 13 -21.88 -46.99 20.17
C PHE A 13 -23.07 -46.02 20.22
N PRO A 14 -23.39 -45.31 19.13
CA PRO A 14 -24.37 -44.21 19.15
C PRO A 14 -25.81 -44.71 19.35
N THR A 15 -26.15 -45.89 18.81
CA THR A 15 -27.47 -46.53 19.01
C THR A 15 -27.38 -48.02 18.69
N ILE A 16 -28.25 -48.84 19.29
CA ILE A 16 -28.37 -50.28 18.99
C ILE A 16 -29.35 -50.58 17.84
N SER A 17 -30.12 -49.58 17.39
CA SER A 17 -31.08 -49.72 16.28
C SER A 17 -30.37 -49.66 14.94
N GLU A 18 -30.41 -50.75 14.19
CA GLU A 18 -29.82 -50.82 12.84
C GLU A 18 -30.46 -49.81 11.88
N LYS A 19 -31.77 -49.59 12.00
CA LYS A 19 -32.49 -48.57 11.22
C LYS A 19 -31.98 -47.17 11.51
N HIS A 20 -31.71 -46.85 12.79
CA HIS A 20 -31.17 -45.55 13.18
C HIS A 20 -29.72 -45.40 12.73
N LEU A 21 -28.90 -46.46 12.79
CA LEU A 21 -27.51 -46.43 12.31
C LEU A 21 -27.41 -46.13 10.80
N GLN A 22 -28.32 -46.66 9.98
CA GLN A 22 -28.35 -46.39 8.54
C GLN A 22 -28.71 -44.93 8.21
N LYS A 23 -29.32 -44.22 9.17
CA LYS A 23 -29.85 -42.87 9.01
C LYS A 23 -29.40 -41.96 10.16
N LEU A 24 -28.17 -42.16 10.66
CA LEU A 24 -27.72 -41.56 11.91
C LEU A 24 -27.77 -40.02 11.90
N GLU A 25 -27.63 -39.41 10.73
CA GLU A 25 -27.74 -37.95 10.53
C GLU A 25 -29.18 -37.41 10.67
N GLU A 26 -30.19 -38.28 10.58
CA GLU A 26 -31.61 -37.93 10.70
C GLU A 26 -32.16 -38.17 12.12
N VAL A 27 -31.37 -38.78 13.02
CA VAL A 27 -31.81 -39.21 14.36
C VAL A 27 -31.55 -38.11 15.38
N ASP A 28 -32.54 -37.79 16.21
CA ASP A 28 -32.41 -36.80 17.27
C ASP A 28 -31.50 -37.29 18.40
N ASP A 29 -30.77 -36.37 19.04
CA ASP A 29 -29.83 -36.69 20.14
C ASP A 29 -30.49 -37.43 21.31
N ASN A 30 -31.78 -37.21 21.56
CA ASN A 30 -32.54 -37.89 22.62
C ASN A 30 -32.88 -39.36 22.31
N GLU A 31 -32.73 -39.80 21.05
CA GLU A 31 -32.88 -41.18 20.61
C GLU A 31 -31.53 -41.92 20.52
N LEU A 32 -30.43 -41.21 20.84
CA LEU A 32 -29.08 -41.75 20.89
C LEU A 32 -28.69 -42.14 22.32
N ASN A 33 -27.59 -42.88 22.43
CA ASN A 33 -26.97 -43.18 23.71
C ASN A 33 -26.47 -41.90 24.38
N ASP A 34 -26.99 -41.55 25.56
CA ASP A 34 -26.61 -40.37 26.33
C ASP A 34 -25.09 -40.24 26.54
N ASN A 35 -24.39 -41.36 26.73
CA ASN A 35 -22.93 -41.36 26.89
C ASN A 35 -22.22 -41.01 25.59
N PHE A 36 -22.77 -41.42 24.44
CA PHE A 36 -22.25 -41.02 23.13
C PHE A 36 -22.46 -39.51 22.92
N VAL A 37 -23.66 -39.00 23.16
CA VAL A 37 -23.98 -37.56 23.02
C VAL A 37 -23.08 -36.72 23.93
N ALA A 38 -22.97 -37.09 25.21
CA ALA A 38 -22.12 -36.39 26.16
C ALA A 38 -20.63 -36.43 25.76
N GLN A 39 -20.16 -37.55 25.19
CA GLN A 39 -18.79 -37.68 24.73
C GLN A 39 -18.52 -36.89 23.45
N SER A 40 -19.46 -36.87 22.50
CA SER A 40 -19.41 -36.02 21.31
C SER A 40 -19.35 -34.55 21.67
N LYS A 41 -20.15 -34.11 22.66
CA LYS A 41 -20.06 -32.74 23.18
C LYS A 41 -18.68 -32.44 23.74
N LYS A 42 -18.12 -33.33 24.58
CA LYS A 42 -16.76 -33.16 25.15
C LYS A 42 -15.70 -33.08 24.06
N PHE A 43 -15.81 -33.87 23.00
CA PHE A 43 -14.93 -33.80 21.84
C PHE A 43 -15.04 -32.44 21.14
N CYS A 44 -16.24 -31.99 20.80
CA CYS A 44 -16.47 -30.70 20.15
C CYS A 44 -15.94 -29.54 21.00
N ASP A 45 -16.27 -29.51 22.30
CA ASP A 45 -15.78 -28.50 23.24
C ASP A 45 -14.24 -28.48 23.28
N TYR A 46 -13.60 -29.66 23.27
CA TYR A 46 -12.14 -29.74 23.23
C TYR A 46 -11.58 -29.17 21.94
N ILE A 47 -12.13 -29.51 20.77
CA ILE A 47 -11.65 -28.98 19.49
C ILE A 47 -11.82 -27.45 19.45
N PHE A 48 -12.97 -26.91 19.84
CA PHE A 48 -13.20 -25.46 19.83
C PHE A 48 -12.28 -24.69 20.80
N GLN A 49 -11.89 -25.30 21.91
CA GLN A 49 -11.00 -24.67 22.89
C GLN A 49 -9.51 -24.83 22.56
N ASN A 50 -9.12 -25.92 21.88
CA ASN A 50 -7.71 -26.32 21.75
C ASN A 50 -7.20 -26.30 20.31
N ALA A 51 -8.05 -26.21 19.29
CA ALA A 51 -7.61 -26.12 17.90
C ALA A 51 -6.91 -24.78 17.66
N GLU A 52 -5.62 -24.84 17.35
CA GLU A 52 -4.84 -23.66 17.00
C GLU A 52 -5.19 -23.19 15.59
N VAL A 53 -5.21 -21.86 15.40
CA VAL A 53 -5.39 -21.28 14.06
C VAL A 53 -4.28 -21.76 13.15
N LYS A 54 -4.62 -22.16 11.93
CA LYS A 54 -3.63 -22.65 10.96
C LYS A 54 -2.59 -21.57 10.69
N GLY A 55 -1.32 -21.94 10.81
CA GLY A 55 -0.19 -21.08 10.46
C GLY A 55 0.88 -21.79 9.63
N LEU A 56 1.74 -21.00 8.98
CA LEU A 56 2.93 -21.44 8.25
C LEU A 56 4.20 -21.04 9.00
N LYS A 57 4.80 -22.01 9.70
CA LYS A 57 5.80 -21.77 10.75
C LYS A 57 5.26 -20.78 11.80
N GLU A 58 5.96 -20.60 12.91
CA GLU A 58 5.43 -19.91 14.12
C GLU A 58 5.07 -18.41 13.94
N VAL A 59 5.10 -17.86 12.71
CA VAL A 59 5.03 -16.41 12.44
C VAL A 59 3.81 -15.98 11.62
N LEU A 60 3.27 -16.84 10.74
CA LEU A 60 2.20 -16.43 9.83
C LEU A 60 0.91 -17.20 10.10
N THR A 61 -0.09 -16.52 10.66
CA THR A 61 -1.49 -16.99 10.68
C THR A 61 -2.09 -16.91 9.28
N LEU A 62 -2.69 -17.99 8.81
CA LEU A 62 -3.27 -18.04 7.48
C LEU A 62 -4.69 -17.47 7.46
N THR A 63 -4.94 -16.63 6.47
CA THR A 63 -6.29 -16.19 6.07
C THR A 63 -6.94 -17.21 5.12
N GLY A 64 -8.26 -17.09 4.92
CA GLY A 64 -8.98 -17.95 3.97
C GLY A 64 -8.43 -17.86 2.53
N ALA A 65 -8.04 -16.66 2.08
CA ALA A 65 -7.44 -16.47 0.76
C ALA A 65 -6.11 -17.21 0.62
N GLN A 66 -5.25 -17.11 1.63
CA GLN A 66 -3.96 -17.80 1.64
C GLN A 66 -4.12 -19.32 1.75
N LEU A 67 -5.15 -19.80 2.45
CA LEU A 67 -5.50 -21.23 2.45
C LEU A 67 -5.95 -21.70 1.06
N GLY A 68 -6.75 -20.90 0.35
CA GLY A 68 -7.12 -21.17 -1.04
C GLY A 68 -5.90 -21.25 -1.96
N ASP A 69 -4.97 -20.30 -1.81
CA ASP A 69 -3.73 -20.28 -2.59
C ASP A 69 -2.86 -21.52 -2.31
N LEU A 70 -2.73 -21.94 -1.06
CA LEU A 70 -2.02 -23.19 -0.72
C LEU A 70 -2.71 -24.41 -1.30
N ALA A 71 -4.05 -24.48 -1.26
CA ALA A 71 -4.80 -25.57 -1.86
C ALA A 71 -4.52 -25.66 -3.37
N THR A 72 -4.57 -24.53 -4.08
CA THR A 72 -4.20 -24.46 -5.50
C THR A 72 -2.77 -24.97 -5.73
N ILE A 73 -1.78 -24.43 -5.02
CA ILE A 73 -0.37 -24.83 -5.17
C ILE A 73 -0.18 -26.33 -4.98
N TYR A 74 -0.77 -26.90 -3.92
CA TYR A 74 -0.63 -28.34 -3.66
C TYR A 74 -1.34 -29.20 -4.70
N THR A 75 -2.55 -28.82 -5.13
CA THR A 75 -3.29 -29.58 -6.16
C THR A 75 -2.58 -29.54 -7.52
N GLU A 76 -2.01 -28.40 -7.91
CA GLU A 76 -1.24 -28.25 -9.14
C GLU A 76 0.02 -29.12 -9.11
N ALA A 77 0.75 -29.12 -7.99
CA ALA A 77 1.94 -29.95 -7.82
C ALA A 77 1.61 -31.46 -7.97
N ILE A 78 0.55 -31.91 -7.31
CA ILE A 78 0.07 -33.31 -7.40
C ILE A 78 -0.33 -33.65 -8.83
N SER A 79 -1.11 -32.79 -9.49
CA SER A 79 -1.57 -33.02 -10.88
C SER A 79 -0.42 -33.10 -11.88
N SER A 80 0.69 -32.43 -11.59
CA SER A 80 1.89 -32.38 -12.44
C SER A 80 2.89 -33.51 -12.15
N SER A 81 2.52 -34.51 -11.33
CA SER A 81 3.42 -35.58 -10.84
C SER A 81 4.69 -35.07 -10.14
N ASN A 82 4.66 -33.82 -9.65
CA ASN A 82 5.73 -33.23 -8.86
C ASN A 82 5.48 -33.52 -7.38
N VAL A 83 6.56 -33.63 -6.60
CA VAL A 83 6.43 -33.75 -5.15
C VAL A 83 5.94 -32.42 -4.59
N ALA A 84 4.77 -32.43 -3.95
CA ALA A 84 4.25 -31.30 -3.20
C ALA A 84 5.15 -31.03 -1.98
N CYS A 85 6.14 -30.15 -2.14
CA CYS A 85 7.04 -29.73 -1.07
C CYS A 85 6.43 -28.55 -0.29
N MET A 86 6.39 -28.67 1.05
CA MET A 86 5.83 -27.61 1.89
C MET A 86 6.65 -26.32 1.75
N GLU A 87 7.97 -26.42 1.72
CA GLU A 87 8.88 -25.28 1.57
C GLU A 87 8.59 -24.48 0.31
N ASP A 88 8.38 -25.15 -0.83
CA ASP A 88 8.13 -24.53 -2.13
C ASP A 88 6.75 -23.87 -2.18
N ALA A 89 5.75 -24.48 -1.53
CA ALA A 89 4.44 -23.86 -1.40
C ALA A 89 4.49 -22.58 -0.55
N VAL A 90 5.25 -22.58 0.54
CA VAL A 90 5.45 -21.38 1.35
C VAL A 90 6.23 -20.30 0.58
N ILE A 91 7.24 -20.67 -0.22
CA ILE A 91 7.98 -19.71 -1.07
C ILE A 91 7.05 -19.08 -2.11
N SER A 92 6.26 -19.89 -2.80
CA SER A 92 5.32 -19.42 -3.84
C SER A 92 4.25 -18.49 -3.25
N LEU A 93 3.72 -18.82 -2.07
CA LEU A 93 2.78 -17.96 -1.36
C LEU A 93 3.45 -16.64 -0.93
N ALA A 94 4.68 -16.69 -0.42
CA ALA A 94 5.44 -15.51 -0.03
C ALA A 94 5.66 -14.57 -1.21
N ASP A 95 6.06 -15.10 -2.36
CA ASP A 95 6.25 -14.33 -3.58
C ASP A 95 4.96 -13.60 -4.01
N LYS A 96 3.81 -14.30 -3.95
CA LYS A 96 2.51 -13.71 -4.30
C LYS A 96 2.12 -12.59 -3.33
N GLU A 97 2.18 -12.86 -2.03
CA GLU A 97 1.79 -11.88 -1.00
C GLU A 97 2.74 -10.67 -0.97
N ASN A 98 4.05 -10.88 -1.18
CA ASN A 98 5.02 -9.79 -1.22
C ASN A 98 4.78 -8.86 -2.43
N LYS A 99 4.43 -9.41 -3.62
CA LYS A 99 4.03 -8.57 -4.77
C LYS A 99 2.79 -7.72 -4.47
N VAL A 100 1.79 -8.30 -3.80
CA VAL A 100 0.59 -7.57 -3.36
C VAL A 100 0.94 -6.52 -2.31
N ALA A 101 1.90 -6.81 -1.41
CA ALA A 101 2.39 -5.87 -0.42
C ALA A 101 3.06 -4.65 -1.07
N ILE A 102 3.89 -4.85 -2.11
CA ILE A 102 4.48 -3.76 -2.90
C ILE A 102 3.38 -2.87 -3.48
N GLN A 103 2.39 -3.46 -4.15
CA GLN A 103 1.30 -2.70 -4.78
C GLN A 103 0.52 -1.85 -3.77
N LYS A 104 0.10 -2.46 -2.65
CA LYS A 104 -0.66 -1.76 -1.60
C LYS A 104 0.14 -0.66 -0.93
N ALA A 105 1.43 -0.89 -0.67
CA ALA A 105 2.30 0.10 -0.05
C ALA A 105 2.60 1.28 -1.01
N ALA A 106 2.87 0.99 -2.28
CA ALA A 106 3.07 2.01 -3.31
C ALA A 106 1.81 2.87 -3.52
N GLN A 107 0.64 2.23 -3.56
CA GLN A 107 -0.64 2.93 -3.66
C GLN A 107 -0.85 3.87 -2.47
N LEU A 108 -0.59 3.40 -1.24
CA LEU A 108 -0.69 4.24 -0.05
C LEU A 108 0.22 5.47 -0.15
N TYR A 109 1.47 5.30 -0.59
CA TYR A 109 2.37 6.44 -0.82
C TYR A 109 1.79 7.45 -1.80
N GLU A 110 1.25 6.99 -2.94
CA GLU A 110 0.64 7.87 -3.93
C GLU A 110 -0.57 8.63 -3.38
N GLU A 111 -1.44 7.95 -2.63
CA GLU A 111 -2.62 8.56 -1.99
C GLU A 111 -2.20 9.66 -1.02
N ARG A 112 -1.23 9.39 -0.14
CA ARG A 112 -0.69 10.39 0.78
C ARG A 112 -0.03 11.56 0.06
N MET A 113 0.72 11.29 -1.00
CA MET A 113 1.36 12.35 -1.78
C MET A 113 0.36 13.22 -2.55
N LYS A 114 -0.82 12.69 -2.91
CA LYS A 114 -1.90 13.50 -3.52
C LYS A 114 -2.53 14.49 -2.54
N GLU A 115 -2.48 14.21 -1.23
CA GLU A 115 -2.94 15.12 -0.18
C GLU A 115 -1.98 16.31 0.03
N VAL A 116 -0.74 16.23 -0.47
CA VAL A 116 0.23 17.31 -0.39
C VAL A 116 -0.13 18.45 -1.35
N THR A 117 -0.40 19.64 -0.80
CA THR A 117 -0.60 20.85 -1.61
C THR A 117 0.66 21.22 -2.38
N LEU A 118 0.53 21.32 -3.71
CA LEU A 118 1.58 21.77 -4.62
C LEU A 118 1.24 23.16 -5.20
N PRO A 119 2.24 24.02 -5.48
CA PRO A 119 3.64 23.78 -5.20
C PRO A 119 3.95 23.98 -3.71
N THR A 120 4.94 23.27 -3.22
CA THR A 120 5.53 23.52 -1.90
C THR A 120 6.48 24.73 -1.97
N GLU A 121 6.58 25.50 -0.88
CA GLU A 121 7.44 26.69 -0.81
C GLU A 121 8.91 26.37 -1.12
N THR A 122 9.43 25.26 -0.59
CA THR A 122 10.81 24.80 -0.80
C THR A 122 10.85 23.32 -1.14
N LEU A 123 11.94 22.88 -1.76
CA LEU A 123 12.16 21.45 -2.01
C LEU A 123 12.26 20.68 -0.69
N ASP A 124 12.85 21.26 0.35
CA ASP A 124 12.93 20.63 1.67
C ASP A 124 11.56 20.38 2.29
N ASN A 125 10.62 21.33 2.13
CA ASN A 125 9.25 21.14 2.58
C ASN A 125 8.56 19.98 1.86
N PHE A 126 8.82 19.81 0.55
CA PHE A 126 8.35 18.65 -0.20
C PHE A 126 8.99 17.35 0.31
N LEU A 127 10.32 17.33 0.46
CA LEU A 127 11.07 16.15 0.88
C LEU A 127 10.65 15.69 2.28
N GLY A 128 10.45 16.62 3.23
CA GLY A 128 9.97 16.31 4.57
C GLY A 128 8.56 15.72 4.58
N LYS A 129 7.66 16.17 3.69
CA LYS A 129 6.34 15.55 3.52
C LYS A 129 6.43 14.17 2.86
N SER A 130 7.22 14.03 1.80
CA SER A 130 7.44 12.73 1.13
C SER A 130 8.01 11.70 2.10
N GLN A 131 8.97 12.06 2.94
CA GLN A 131 9.60 11.15 3.89
C GLN A 131 8.59 10.55 4.89
N LYS A 132 7.61 11.34 5.34
CA LYS A 132 6.52 10.84 6.21
C LYS A 132 5.64 9.83 5.45
N CYS A 133 5.29 10.14 4.21
CA CYS A 133 4.52 9.24 3.35
C CYS A 133 5.28 7.93 3.07
N GLU A 134 6.59 8.02 2.80
CA GLU A 134 7.48 6.87 2.60
C GLU A 134 7.53 5.98 3.85
N ALA A 135 7.60 6.58 5.05
CA ALA A 135 7.60 5.85 6.31
C ALA A 135 6.29 5.07 6.55
N GLU A 136 5.13 5.68 6.29
CA GLU A 136 3.82 5.00 6.37
C GLU A 136 3.71 3.84 5.38
N ALA A 137 4.09 4.08 4.12
CA ALA A 137 4.09 3.04 3.08
C ALA A 137 5.02 1.87 3.44
N ARG A 138 6.22 2.16 3.96
CA ARG A 138 7.17 1.13 4.42
C ARG A 138 6.61 0.33 5.60
N ALA A 139 5.96 0.99 6.57
CA ALA A 139 5.34 0.29 7.69
C ALA A 139 4.23 -0.67 7.21
N LEU A 140 3.42 -0.24 6.23
CA LEU A 140 2.41 -1.10 5.62
C LEU A 140 3.04 -2.29 4.87
N PHE A 141 4.10 -2.06 4.10
CA PHE A 141 4.84 -3.13 3.43
C PHE A 141 5.33 -4.18 4.43
N LEU A 142 6.08 -3.76 5.46
CA LEU A 142 6.64 -4.66 6.47
C LEU A 142 5.56 -5.45 7.23
N LYS A 143 4.40 -4.84 7.46
CA LYS A 143 3.25 -5.52 8.09
C LYS A 143 2.64 -6.62 7.20
N LYS A 144 2.74 -6.49 5.88
CA LYS A 144 2.09 -7.40 4.92
C LYS A 144 3.05 -8.39 4.28
N SER A 145 4.31 -8.02 4.13
CA SER A 145 5.34 -8.87 3.57
C SER A 145 5.67 -10.00 4.53
N PHE A 146 5.97 -11.18 4.00
CA PHE A 146 6.51 -12.27 4.80
C PHE A 146 7.52 -13.08 3.99
N LYS A 147 8.51 -13.66 4.68
CA LYS A 147 9.58 -14.49 4.09
C LYS A 147 10.23 -13.86 2.85
N ASP A 148 10.44 -12.53 2.88
CA ASP A 148 11.15 -11.80 1.83
C ASP A 148 12.66 -12.13 1.88
N LYS A 149 13.02 -13.25 1.24
CA LYS A 149 14.38 -13.74 1.20
C LYS A 149 15.29 -12.72 0.53
N ASP A 150 16.43 -12.44 1.16
CA ASP A 150 17.44 -11.49 0.68
C ASP A 150 16.91 -10.06 0.47
N GLN A 151 15.76 -9.73 1.07
CA GLN A 151 15.09 -8.42 0.96
C GLN A 151 14.76 -8.00 -0.48
N LYS A 152 14.58 -8.99 -1.37
CA LYS A 152 14.34 -8.76 -2.80
C LYS A 152 13.10 -7.88 -3.03
N PHE A 153 12.00 -8.15 -2.35
CA PHE A 153 10.77 -7.39 -2.52
C PHE A 153 10.83 -6.01 -1.85
N LEU A 154 11.54 -5.89 -0.72
CA LEU A 154 11.83 -4.60 -0.10
C LEU A 154 12.62 -3.68 -1.03
N ILE A 155 13.64 -4.20 -1.73
CA ILE A 155 14.42 -3.44 -2.71
C ILE A 155 13.52 -2.98 -3.86
N GLN A 156 12.72 -3.89 -4.43
CA GLN A 156 11.77 -3.55 -5.50
C GLN A 156 10.76 -2.47 -5.06
N PHE A 157 10.27 -2.56 -3.82
CA PHE A 157 9.41 -1.54 -3.25
C PHE A 157 10.10 -0.18 -3.15
N MET A 158 11.34 -0.15 -2.66
CA MET A 158 12.12 1.10 -2.55
C MET A 158 12.40 1.73 -3.92
N GLU A 159 12.76 0.93 -4.93
CA GLU A 159 12.93 1.42 -6.30
C GLU A 159 11.65 2.04 -6.85
N HIS A 160 10.49 1.41 -6.59
CA HIS A 160 9.20 1.95 -6.96
C HIS A 160 8.92 3.31 -6.28
N LEU A 161 9.22 3.44 -4.99
CA LEU A 161 9.06 4.70 -4.26
C LEU A 161 9.97 5.80 -4.81
N VAL A 162 11.22 5.49 -5.16
CA VAL A 162 12.15 6.47 -5.75
C VAL A 162 11.59 7.02 -7.06
N ASN A 163 11.10 6.14 -7.95
CA ASN A 163 10.49 6.55 -9.21
C ASN A 163 9.25 7.43 -8.98
N LYS A 164 8.36 7.02 -8.08
CA LYS A 164 7.16 7.79 -7.75
C LYS A 164 7.47 9.14 -7.13
N LYS A 165 8.46 9.21 -6.24
CA LYS A 165 8.93 10.48 -5.68
C LYS A 165 9.40 11.44 -6.79
N GLN A 166 10.16 10.95 -7.77
CA GLN A 166 10.61 11.78 -8.88
C GLN A 166 9.44 12.31 -9.72
N GLU A 167 8.41 11.50 -9.97
CA GLU A 167 7.18 11.97 -10.63
C GLU A 167 6.51 13.12 -9.85
N PHE A 168 6.43 13.01 -8.51
CA PHE A 168 5.86 14.07 -7.68
C PHE A 168 6.74 15.32 -7.60
N ILE A 169 8.08 15.17 -7.61
CA ILE A 169 9.00 16.31 -7.74
C ILE A 169 8.72 17.04 -9.06
N ALA A 170 8.64 16.32 -10.18
CA ALA A 170 8.35 16.94 -11.47
C ALA A 170 6.98 17.66 -11.49
N LYS A 171 5.95 17.08 -10.86
CA LYS A 171 4.63 17.72 -10.68
C LYS A 171 4.73 19.00 -9.84
N ASN A 172 5.48 18.96 -8.73
CA ASN A 172 5.72 20.11 -7.86
C ASN A 172 6.40 21.26 -8.60
N GLU A 173 7.45 20.94 -9.36
CA GLU A 173 8.15 21.93 -10.18
C GLU A 173 7.26 22.51 -11.29
N LYS A 174 6.47 21.68 -11.97
CA LYS A 174 5.54 22.12 -13.01
C LYS A 174 4.53 23.09 -12.42
N LYS A 175 3.94 22.76 -11.27
CA LYS A 175 2.99 23.63 -10.58
C LYS A 175 3.62 24.95 -10.14
N SER A 176 4.87 24.90 -9.68
CA SER A 176 5.63 26.11 -9.33
C SER A 176 5.83 27.01 -10.55
N ARG A 177 6.24 26.46 -11.71
CA ARG A 177 6.35 27.22 -12.96
C ARG A 177 5.03 27.86 -13.38
N GLU A 178 3.92 27.12 -13.30
CA GLU A 178 2.57 27.64 -13.62
C GLU A 178 2.22 28.84 -12.73
N VAL A 179 2.46 28.73 -11.41
CA VAL A 179 2.18 29.81 -10.45
C VAL A 179 3.07 31.02 -10.71
N CYS A 180 4.39 30.83 -10.90
CA CYS A 180 5.31 31.92 -11.21
C CYS A 180 4.89 32.68 -12.48
N TRP A 181 4.55 31.96 -13.55
CA TRP A 181 4.08 32.55 -14.80
C TRP A 181 2.79 33.35 -14.61
N ALA A 182 1.83 32.83 -13.85
CA ALA A 182 0.58 33.53 -13.57
C ALA A 182 0.82 34.85 -12.81
N ILE A 183 1.73 34.83 -11.81
CA ILE A 183 2.08 36.02 -11.03
C ILE A 183 2.77 37.06 -11.92
N ILE A 184 3.72 36.66 -12.76
CA ILE A 184 4.42 37.57 -13.67
C ILE A 184 3.43 38.21 -14.63
N ARG A 185 2.60 37.41 -15.30
CA ARG A 185 1.60 37.90 -16.26
C ARG A 185 0.61 38.87 -15.61
N LYS A 186 0.21 38.61 -14.36
CA LYS A 186 -0.65 39.51 -13.57
C LYS A 186 0.04 40.87 -13.34
N HIS A 187 1.31 40.88 -12.95
CA HIS A 187 2.02 42.12 -12.62
C HIS A 187 2.60 42.85 -13.84
N SER A 188 2.88 42.15 -14.96
CA SER A 188 3.40 42.71 -16.20
C SER A 188 2.33 43.22 -17.17
N ALA A 189 1.04 42.97 -16.92
CA ALA A 189 -0.03 43.26 -17.88
C ALA A 189 -0.04 44.69 -18.43
N ASP A 190 0.13 45.70 -17.57
CA ASP A 190 0.16 47.11 -18.02
C ASP A 190 1.45 47.48 -18.72
N PHE A 191 2.57 46.87 -18.29
CA PHE A 191 3.87 47.04 -18.91
C PHE A 191 3.89 46.45 -20.32
N GLU A 192 3.33 45.25 -20.52
CA GLU A 192 3.19 44.61 -21.83
C GLU A 192 2.31 45.43 -22.77
N LYS A 193 1.21 46.04 -22.28
CA LYS A 193 0.38 46.97 -23.07
C LYS A 193 1.09 48.28 -23.42
N ALA A 194 2.03 48.73 -22.59
CA ALA A 194 2.76 49.97 -22.79
C ALA A 194 3.81 49.89 -23.92
N LEU A 195 4.33 48.68 -24.20
CA LEU A 195 5.33 48.43 -25.26
C LEU A 195 4.81 48.76 -26.68
N PRO A 196 3.72 48.16 -27.19
CA PRO A 196 3.21 48.46 -28.53
C PRO A 196 2.69 49.89 -28.65
N ALA A 197 2.20 50.47 -27.54
CA ALA A 197 1.78 51.87 -27.46
C ALA A 197 2.94 52.87 -27.46
N ARG A 198 4.20 52.40 -27.58
CA ARG A 198 5.43 53.22 -27.64
C ARG A 198 5.62 54.17 -26.45
N LYS A 199 5.02 53.87 -25.29
CA LYS A 199 5.05 54.73 -24.08
C LYS A 199 6.45 54.95 -23.49
N TYR A 200 7.46 54.21 -23.95
CA TYR A 200 8.85 54.32 -23.53
C TYR A 200 9.77 54.93 -24.60
N MET A 201 9.24 55.38 -25.74
CA MET A 201 10.02 55.96 -26.86
C MET A 201 10.15 57.50 -26.76
N GLU A 202 9.76 58.09 -25.64
CA GLU A 202 9.81 59.53 -25.38
C GLU A 202 11.11 59.91 -24.64
N ARG A 203 11.43 61.21 -24.53
CA ARG A 203 12.55 61.69 -23.70
C ARG A 203 12.39 61.18 -22.26
N GLY A 204 13.40 60.47 -21.75
CA GLY A 204 13.35 59.84 -20.42
C GLY A 204 12.70 58.45 -20.38
N GLY A 205 12.22 57.92 -21.51
CA GLY A 205 11.49 56.66 -21.58
C GLY A 205 12.28 55.43 -21.10
N TYR A 206 13.59 55.39 -21.29
CA TYR A 206 14.45 54.34 -20.75
C TYR A 206 14.47 54.29 -19.22
N ALA A 207 14.50 55.45 -18.56
CA ALA A 207 14.45 55.53 -17.11
C ALA A 207 13.09 55.04 -16.58
N LYS A 208 12.00 55.41 -17.27
CA LYS A 208 10.65 54.93 -16.97
C LYS A 208 10.52 53.42 -17.15
N PHE A 209 11.02 52.87 -18.25
CA PHE A 209 11.06 51.43 -18.51
C PHE A 209 11.76 50.66 -17.36
N LYS A 210 12.94 51.12 -16.95
CA LYS A 210 13.67 50.50 -15.83
C LYS A 210 12.88 50.54 -14.52
N LYS A 211 12.24 51.67 -14.23
CA LYS A 211 11.42 51.84 -13.03
C LYS A 211 10.23 50.89 -13.02
N ASP A 212 9.50 50.79 -14.13
CA ASP A 212 8.32 49.95 -14.24
C ASP A 212 8.70 48.46 -14.21
N LEU A 213 9.81 48.08 -14.85
CA LEU A 213 10.36 46.73 -14.77
C LEU A 213 10.77 46.35 -13.33
N LYS A 214 11.46 47.25 -12.62
CA LYS A 214 11.84 47.03 -11.21
C LYS A 214 10.61 46.89 -10.31
N ALA A 215 9.56 47.66 -10.55
CA ALA A 215 8.32 47.55 -9.80
C ALA A 215 7.62 46.19 -10.00
N ILE A 216 7.70 45.60 -11.19
CA ILE A 216 7.19 44.24 -11.46
C ILE A 216 8.02 43.21 -10.70
N GLU A 217 9.34 43.31 -10.76
CA GLU A 217 10.27 42.42 -10.04
C GLU A 217 10.01 42.46 -8.53
N ASP A 218 9.87 43.65 -7.95
CA ASP A 218 9.59 43.83 -6.52
C ASP A 218 8.23 43.24 -6.12
N LYS A 219 7.20 43.39 -6.97
CA LYS A 219 5.87 42.77 -6.74
C LYS A 219 5.96 41.25 -6.81
N TYR A 220 6.64 40.70 -7.83
CA TYR A 220 6.86 39.26 -7.97
C TYR A 220 7.60 38.68 -6.76
N ASN A 221 8.67 39.35 -6.32
CA ASN A 221 9.48 38.91 -5.18
C ASN A 221 8.68 38.89 -3.88
N LYS A 222 7.72 39.81 -3.68
CA LYS A 222 6.84 39.88 -2.50
C LYS A 222 5.73 38.83 -2.43
N GLU A 223 5.28 38.29 -3.57
CA GLU A 223 4.21 37.27 -3.61
C GLU A 223 4.66 35.95 -2.96
N ARG A 224 3.78 35.25 -2.24
CA ARG A 224 4.10 33.94 -1.62
C ARG A 224 3.56 32.77 -2.46
N GLY A 225 3.92 31.52 -2.13
CA GLY A 225 3.38 30.35 -2.81
C GLY A 225 3.95 30.09 -4.21
N LYS A 226 5.04 30.78 -4.58
CA LYS A 226 5.73 30.60 -5.87
C LYS A 226 6.32 29.19 -6.02
N GLY A 227 6.75 28.61 -4.91
CA GLY A 227 7.34 27.30 -4.82
C GLY A 227 8.75 27.20 -5.41
N VAL A 228 9.19 26.00 -5.75
CA VAL A 228 10.61 25.67 -5.95
C VAL A 228 11.31 26.28 -7.19
N LYS A 229 10.58 26.89 -8.14
CA LYS A 229 11.12 27.48 -9.39
C LYS A 229 11.04 29.01 -9.41
N VAL A 230 11.35 29.68 -8.29
CA VAL A 230 11.30 31.16 -8.18
C VAL A 230 12.27 31.90 -9.11
N GLY A 231 13.40 31.30 -9.49
CA GLY A 231 14.46 31.96 -10.27
C GLY A 231 14.67 31.45 -11.71
N GLY A 232 13.72 30.69 -12.26
CA GLY A 232 13.88 30.03 -13.57
C GLY A 232 13.50 30.87 -14.80
N LEU A 233 13.17 32.14 -14.62
CA LEU A 233 12.82 33.03 -15.73
C LEU A 233 14.01 33.94 -16.00
N ASN A 234 14.94 33.42 -16.80
CA ASN A 234 15.80 34.28 -17.60
C ASN A 234 14.86 35.00 -18.58
N LEU A 235 14.39 36.18 -18.18
CA LEU A 235 13.80 37.18 -19.05
C LEU A 235 14.90 37.78 -19.95
#